data_AF-A0A1E3Q5A6-F1
#
_entry.id   AF-A0A1E3Q5A6-F1
#
_cell.length_a   1.000
_cell.length_b   1.000
_cell.length_c   1.000
_cell.angle_alpha   90.00
_cell.angle_beta   90.00
_cell.angle_gamma   90.00
#
_symmetry.space_group_name_H-M   'P 1'
#
loop_
_entity.id
_entity.type
_entity.pdbx_description
1 polymer ?
#
loop_
_entity_poly.entity_id
_entity_poly.type
_entity_poly.pdbx_seq_one_letter_code
_entity_poly.pdbx_strand_id
1 'polypeptide(L)'
;MNGLDSFGLASNIIGVLTFIVATLASIVGFYALTVETEAEIEKFKLDLELSKTQIDPYYRWQVIVPDGSEDKRHLGKLNHDLQSTVDKITAAVTSLEKDFAILIPKFEPGDWRHSRLVRRIRWASKRQEVLGKLQYLSSQRLVLVALHIHLYSTGTAMTRDRMPRDKWRCSSL
;
A
#
# COMPACT_ATOMS: atom_id res chain seq x y z
N MET A 1 57.72 -35.27 -20.58
CA MET A 1 56.76 -35.30 -19.46
C MET A 1 56.25 -33.88 -19.16
N ASN A 2 55.73 -33.15 -20.16
CA ASN A 2 55.38 -31.72 -20.00
C ASN A 2 53.86 -31.45 -20.13
N GLY A 3 53.08 -32.47 -20.48
CA GLY A 3 51.63 -32.36 -20.66
C GLY A 3 50.86 -32.35 -19.34
N LEU A 4 51.25 -33.18 -18.38
CA LEU A 4 50.58 -33.30 -17.07
C LEU A 4 50.68 -32.02 -16.22
N ASP A 5 51.82 -31.33 -16.25
CA ASP A 5 52.01 -30.05 -15.57
C ASP A 5 51.16 -28.93 -16.20
N SER A 6 50.98 -28.98 -17.53
CA SER A 6 50.14 -28.03 -18.26
C SER A 6 48.64 -28.23 -17.99
N PHE A 7 48.19 -29.49 -17.82
CA PHE A 7 46.81 -29.80 -17.43
C PHE A 7 46.50 -29.39 -15.98
N GLY A 8 47.45 -29.57 -15.06
CA GLY A 8 47.31 -29.09 -13.67
C GLY A 8 47.22 -27.57 -13.58
N LEU A 9 48.04 -26.85 -14.36
CA LEU A 9 47.99 -25.39 -14.44
C LEU A 9 46.66 -24.91 -15.04
N ALA A 10 46.21 -25.51 -16.15
CA ALA A 10 44.95 -25.17 -16.81
C ALA A 10 43.74 -25.41 -15.88
N SER A 11 43.72 -26.53 -15.15
CA SER A 11 42.67 -26.85 -14.18
C SER A 11 42.59 -25.82 -13.04
N ASN A 12 43.75 -25.41 -12.50
CA ASN A 12 43.80 -24.37 -11.47
C ASN A 12 43.32 -23.01 -11.98
N ILE A 13 43.71 -22.63 -13.21
CA ILE A 13 43.25 -21.39 -13.84
C ILE A 13 41.73 -21.42 -14.04
N ILE A 14 41.18 -22.54 -14.53
CA ILE A 14 39.72 -22.72 -14.70
C ILE A 14 39.02 -22.65 -13.34
N GLY A 15 39.59 -23.26 -12.29
CA GLY A 15 39.06 -23.20 -10.93
C GLY A 15 38.99 -21.77 -10.39
N VAL A 16 40.07 -21.00 -10.54
CA VAL A 16 40.13 -19.59 -10.13
C VAL A 16 39.14 -18.74 -10.93
N LEU A 17 39.06 -18.92 -12.25
CA LEU A 17 38.09 -18.21 -13.09
C LEU A 17 36.64 -18.53 -12.71
N THR A 18 36.34 -19.81 -12.44
CA THR A 18 35.01 -20.24 -12.00
C THR A 18 34.66 -19.62 -10.65
N PHE A 19 35.61 -19.56 -9.71
CA PHE A 19 35.42 -18.91 -8.42
C PHE A 19 35.16 -17.40 -8.56
N ILE A 20 35.90 -16.71 -9.44
CA ILE A 20 35.70 -15.29 -9.73
C ILE A 20 34.31 -15.07 -10.32
N VAL A 21 33.89 -15.87 -11.31
CA VAL A 21 32.57 -15.77 -11.94
C VAL A 21 31.46 -16.03 -10.92
N ALA A 22 31.58 -17.05 -10.07
CA ALA A 22 30.60 -17.34 -9.02
C ALA A 22 30.49 -16.19 -8.00
N THR A 23 31.61 -15.59 -7.63
CA THR A 23 31.65 -14.42 -6.72
C THR A 23 30.97 -13.21 -7.35
N LEU A 24 31.28 -12.91 -8.61
CA LEU A 24 30.64 -11.81 -9.35
C LEU A 24 29.14 -12.04 -9.52
N ALA A 25 28.72 -13.27 -9.87
CA ALA A 25 27.31 -13.63 -9.98
C ALA A 25 26.56 -13.43 -8.65
N SER A 26 27.19 -13.79 -7.53
CA SER A 26 26.64 -13.57 -6.19
C SER A 26 26.46 -12.07 -5.87
N ILE A 27 27.47 -11.25 -6.18
CA ILE A 27 27.41 -9.79 -5.99
C ILE A 27 26.30 -9.18 -6.87
N VAL A 28 26.23 -9.55 -8.14
CA VAL A 28 25.19 -9.07 -9.06
C VAL A 28 23.81 -9.49 -8.59
N GLY A 29 23.64 -10.75 -8.16
CA GLY A 29 22.39 -11.24 -7.59
C GLY A 29 21.98 -10.47 -6.34
N PHE A 30 22.93 -10.14 -5.46
CA PHE A 30 22.68 -9.29 -4.30
C PHE A 30 22.18 -7.90 -4.70
N TYR A 31 22.81 -7.26 -5.68
CA TYR A 31 22.40 -5.93 -6.17
C TYR A 31 21.03 -5.98 -6.84
N ALA A 32 20.78 -6.94 -7.74
CA ALA A 32 19.52 -7.08 -8.44
C ALA A 32 18.33 -7.23 -7.47
N LEU A 33 18.46 -8.13 -6.49
CA LEU A 33 17.40 -8.38 -5.50
C LEU A 33 17.19 -7.19 -4.56
N THR A 34 18.23 -6.41 -4.30
CA THR A 34 18.12 -5.19 -3.48
C THR A 34 17.39 -4.08 -4.25
N VAL A 35 17.74 -3.87 -5.52
CA VAL A 35 17.08 -2.87 -6.38
C VAL A 35 15.62 -3.21 -6.60
N GLU A 36 15.30 -4.49 -6.87
CA GLU A 36 13.92 -4.95 -7.02
C GLU A 36 13.09 -4.70 -5.76
N THR A 37 13.67 -4.98 -4.58
CA THR A 37 13.03 -4.70 -3.29
C THR A 37 12.76 -3.20 -3.11
N GLU A 38 13.69 -2.33 -3.49
CA GLU A 38 13.52 -0.88 -3.37
C GLU A 38 12.41 -0.38 -4.30
N ALA A 39 12.39 -0.84 -5.55
CA ALA A 39 11.34 -0.51 -6.52
C ALA A 39 9.96 -1.02 -6.06
N GLU A 40 9.90 -2.21 -5.47
CA GLU A 40 8.66 -2.77 -4.92
C GLU A 40 8.12 -1.91 -3.76
N ILE A 41 8.98 -1.49 -2.83
CA ILE A 41 8.61 -0.60 -1.72
C ILE A 41 8.10 0.75 -2.25
N GLU A 42 8.77 1.33 -3.24
CA GLU A 42 8.34 2.60 -3.85
C GLU A 42 6.98 2.48 -4.54
N LYS A 43 6.76 1.40 -5.28
CA LYS A 43 5.46 1.12 -5.90
C LYS A 43 4.35 1.03 -4.87
N PHE A 44 4.56 0.31 -3.77
CA PHE A 44 3.54 0.20 -2.72
C PHE A 44 3.28 1.51 -1.99
N LYS A 45 4.31 2.34 -1.82
CA LYS A 45 4.13 3.68 -1.27
C LYS A 45 3.26 4.54 -2.19
N LEU A 46 3.48 4.47 -3.50
CA LEU A 46 2.67 5.20 -4.48
C LEU A 46 1.21 4.70 -4.48
N ASP A 47 0.98 3.39 -4.42
CA ASP A 47 -0.36 2.81 -4.34
C ASP A 47 -1.09 3.24 -3.05
N LEU A 48 -0.36 3.37 -1.93
CA LEU A 48 -0.91 3.86 -0.67
C LEU A 48 -1.31 5.35 -0.77
N GLU A 49 -0.46 6.19 -1.35
CA GLU A 49 -0.76 7.61 -1.57
C GLU A 49 -1.98 7.79 -2.51
N LEU A 50 -2.02 7.05 -3.61
CA LEU A 50 -3.19 7.03 -4.49
C LEU A 50 -4.45 6.62 -3.74
N SER A 51 -4.36 5.59 -2.91
CA SER A 51 -5.49 5.14 -2.09
C SER A 51 -5.99 6.25 -1.17
N LYS A 52 -5.09 6.97 -0.47
CA LYS A 52 -5.47 8.11 0.39
C LYS A 52 -6.23 9.17 -0.40
N THR A 53 -5.70 9.58 -1.55
CA THR A 53 -6.34 10.60 -2.39
C THR A 53 -7.74 10.18 -2.87
N GLN A 54 -7.94 8.88 -3.13
CA GLN A 54 -9.24 8.33 -3.52
C GLN A 54 -10.23 8.25 -2.36
N ILE A 55 -9.76 8.09 -1.12
CA ILE A 55 -10.61 7.96 0.07
C ILE A 55 -11.02 9.33 0.62
N ASP A 56 -10.19 10.37 0.48
CA ASP A 56 -10.44 11.72 1.01
C ASP A 56 -11.85 12.30 0.68
N PRO A 57 -12.41 12.11 -0.53
CA PRO A 57 -13.76 12.58 -0.83
C PRO A 57 -14.85 11.91 0.02
N TYR A 58 -14.67 10.64 0.39
CA TYR A 58 -15.66 9.88 1.16
C TYR A 58 -15.70 10.31 2.63
N TYR A 59 -14.59 10.83 3.16
CA TYR A 59 -14.56 11.44 4.50
C TYR A 59 -15.42 12.67 4.64
N ARG A 60 -15.47 13.46 3.57
CA ARG A 60 -16.23 14.72 3.54
C ARG A 60 -17.69 14.49 3.19
N TRP A 61 -18.02 13.28 2.76
CA TRP A 61 -19.37 12.96 2.31
C TRP A 61 -20.28 12.70 3.50
N GLN A 62 -21.38 13.44 3.56
CA GLN A 62 -22.42 13.30 4.58
C GLN A 62 -23.74 13.05 3.87
N VAL A 63 -24.42 11.97 4.24
CA VAL A 63 -25.79 11.70 3.80
C VAL A 63 -26.75 12.49 4.69
N ILE A 64 -27.44 13.47 4.10
CA ILE A 64 -28.52 14.20 4.79
C ILE A 64 -29.84 13.56 4.37
N VAL A 65 -30.56 12.97 5.33
CA VAL A 65 -31.87 12.38 5.09
C VAL A 65 -32.97 13.37 5.51
N PRO A 66 -33.93 13.71 4.63
CA PRO A 66 -35.05 14.59 5.00
C PRO A 66 -35.90 13.99 6.12
N ASP A 67 -36.38 14.82 7.04
CA ASP A 67 -37.31 14.37 8.07
C ASP A 67 -38.64 13.92 7.45
N GLY A 68 -39.10 12.71 7.82
CA GLY A 68 -40.37 12.12 7.39
C GLY A 68 -40.29 11.05 6.29
N SER A 69 -39.12 10.71 5.75
CA SER A 69 -39.00 9.60 4.79
C SER A 69 -39.07 8.24 5.50
N GLU A 70 -39.88 7.29 5.00
CA GLU A 70 -39.87 5.88 5.45
C GLU A 70 -38.47 5.25 5.34
N ASP A 71 -37.66 5.71 4.39
CA ASP A 71 -36.29 5.27 4.16
C ASP A 71 -35.26 5.77 5.19
N LYS A 72 -35.66 6.58 6.18
CA LYS A 72 -34.73 7.18 7.15
C LYS A 72 -33.90 6.13 7.92
N ARG A 73 -34.52 5.00 8.26
CA ARG A 73 -33.82 3.90 8.94
C ARG A 73 -32.86 3.16 8.02
N HIS A 74 -33.25 2.95 6.76
CA HIS A 74 -32.42 2.25 5.77
C HIS A 74 -31.20 3.08 5.35
N LEU A 75 -31.42 4.36 5.03
CA LEU A 75 -30.36 5.31 4.69
C LEU A 75 -29.44 5.60 5.87
N GLY A 76 -29.98 5.68 7.08
CA GLY A 76 -29.18 5.82 8.31
C GLY A 76 -28.25 4.63 8.52
N LYS A 77 -28.73 3.40 8.30
CA LYS A 77 -27.90 2.19 8.36
C LYS A 77 -26.82 2.21 7.27
N LEU A 78 -27.19 2.57 6.05
CA LEU A 78 -26.26 2.59 4.91
C LEU A 78 -25.17 3.66 5.06
N ASN A 79 -25.50 4.83 5.60
CA ASN A 79 -24.54 5.86 5.97
C ASN A 79 -23.61 5.41 7.11
N HIS A 80 -24.14 4.69 8.10
CA HIS A 80 -23.32 4.10 9.16
C HIS A 80 -22.36 3.03 8.63
N ASP A 81 -22.82 2.14 7.75
CA ASP A 81 -22.02 1.09 7.12
C ASP A 81 -20.90 1.71 6.25
N LEU A 82 -21.20 2.79 5.54
CA LEU A 82 -20.22 3.56 4.78
C LEU A 82 -19.17 4.19 5.71
N GLN A 83 -19.59 4.91 6.75
CA GLN A 83 -18.65 5.53 7.69
C GLN A 83 -17.75 4.49 8.38
N SER A 84 -18.33 3.35 8.81
CA SER A 84 -17.57 2.23 9.36
C SER A 84 -16.54 1.69 8.36
N THR A 85 -16.88 1.63 7.07
CA THR A 85 -15.95 1.20 6.02
C THR A 85 -14.82 2.21 5.84
N VAL A 86 -15.11 3.52 5.83
CA VAL A 86 -14.10 4.58 5.77
C VAL A 86 -13.13 4.50 6.95
N ASP A 87 -13.65 4.28 8.16
CA ASP A 87 -12.84 4.15 9.38
C ASP A 87 -11.92 2.91 9.34
N LYS A 88 -12.43 1.78 8.83
CA LYS A 88 -11.62 0.56 8.61
C LYS A 88 -10.49 0.79 7.61
N ILE A 89 -10.79 1.47 6.50
CA ILE A 89 -9.79 1.76 5.47
C ILE A 89 -8.70 2.67 6.03
N THR A 90 -9.04 3.69 6.81
CA THR A 90 -8.03 4.59 7.40
C THR A 90 -7.22 3.93 8.50
N ALA A 91 -7.82 3.07 9.32
CA ALA A 91 -7.05 2.25 10.24
C ALA A 91 -6.01 1.39 9.48
N ALA A 92 -6.38 0.82 8.33
CA ALA A 92 -5.47 0.07 7.48
C ALA A 92 -4.38 0.95 6.85
N VAL A 93 -4.73 2.14 6.34
CA VAL A 93 -3.76 3.12 5.81
C VAL A 93 -2.75 3.54 6.88
N THR A 94 -3.22 3.90 8.08
CA THR A 94 -2.36 4.33 9.20
C THR A 94 -1.44 3.20 9.66
N SER A 95 -1.93 1.96 9.65
CA SER A 95 -1.13 0.77 9.94
C SER A 95 -0.01 0.58 8.90
N LEU A 96 -0.35 0.71 7.60
CA LEU A 96 0.63 0.63 6.51
C LEU A 96 1.67 1.76 6.59
N GLU A 97 1.28 2.99 6.92
CA GLU A 97 2.23 4.10 7.11
C GLU A 97 3.25 3.81 8.21
N LYS A 98 2.81 3.23 9.33
CA LYS A 98 3.71 2.81 10.43
C LYS A 98 4.67 1.73 9.97
N ASP A 99 4.19 0.73 9.23
CA ASP A 99 5.05 -0.33 8.68
C ASP A 99 6.10 0.27 7.72
N PHE A 100 5.69 1.17 6.82
CA PHE A 100 6.62 1.83 5.90
C PHE A 100 7.63 2.74 6.60
N ALA A 101 7.26 3.40 7.70
CA ALA A 101 8.18 4.22 8.49
C ALA A 101 9.30 3.38 9.14
N ILE A 102 9.02 2.12 9.50
CA ILE A 102 10.01 1.18 10.06
C ILE A 102 10.90 0.60 8.95
N LEU A 103 10.33 0.37 7.77
CA LEU A 103 11.01 -0.20 6.60
C LEU A 103 11.91 0.82 5.88
N ILE A 104 11.55 2.10 5.92
CA ILE A 104 12.29 3.21 5.30
C ILE A 104 12.76 4.14 6.43
N PRO A 105 13.82 3.77 7.19
CA PRO A 105 14.40 4.71 8.15
C PRO A 105 14.85 5.97 7.41
N LYS A 106 14.67 7.14 8.05
CA LYS A 106 15.21 8.41 7.54
C LYS A 106 16.70 8.23 7.27
N PHE A 107 17.10 8.46 6.03
CA PHE A 107 18.45 8.18 5.55
C PHE A 107 19.45 9.04 6.31
N GLU A 108 20.35 8.43 7.08
CA GLU A 108 21.56 9.10 7.56
C GLU A 108 22.67 8.90 6.52
N PRO A 109 23.25 9.98 5.97
CA PRO A 109 24.32 9.88 4.99
C PRO A 109 25.60 9.37 5.68
N GLY A 110 25.91 8.09 5.52
CA GLY A 110 27.15 7.51 6.05
C GLY A 110 27.31 6.00 5.81
N ASP A 111 26.23 5.22 5.91
CA ASP A 111 26.31 3.75 5.86
C ASP A 111 25.25 3.10 4.94
N TRP A 112 25.42 3.33 3.64
CA TRP A 112 24.44 2.98 2.60
C TRP A 112 24.37 1.48 2.28
N ARG A 113 25.41 0.69 2.56
CA ARG A 113 25.41 -0.77 2.29
C ARG A 113 24.75 -1.56 3.40
N HIS A 114 25.09 -1.25 4.66
CA HIS A 114 24.53 -1.97 5.80
C HIS A 114 23.03 -1.66 5.96
N SER A 115 22.64 -0.41 5.74
CA SER A 115 21.22 0.01 5.72
C SER A 115 20.38 -0.70 4.63
N ARG A 116 20.93 -0.93 3.43
CA ARG A 116 20.24 -1.65 2.35
C ARG A 116 19.99 -3.13 2.65
N LEU A 117 20.99 -3.84 3.17
CA LEU A 117 20.83 -5.24 3.55
C LEU A 117 19.80 -5.39 4.68
N VAL A 118 19.88 -4.56 5.72
CA VAL A 118 18.91 -4.56 6.83
C VAL A 118 17.51 -4.25 6.34
N ARG A 119 17.35 -3.26 5.44
CA ARG A 119 16.06 -2.93 4.82
C ARG A 119 15.50 -4.11 4.02
N ARG A 120 16.34 -4.81 3.25
CA ARG A 120 15.92 -5.99 2.49
C ARG A 120 15.48 -7.14 3.41
N ILE A 121 16.22 -7.43 4.48
CA ILE A 121 15.84 -8.47 5.45
C ILE A 121 14.52 -8.11 6.12
N ARG A 122 14.36 -6.85 6.56
CA ARG A 122 13.10 -6.36 7.14
C ARG A 122 11.95 -6.38 6.14
N TRP A 123 12.21 -6.04 4.87
CA TRP A 123 11.22 -6.16 3.82
C TRP A 123 10.79 -7.61 3.64
N ALA A 124 11.74 -8.53 3.48
CA ALA A 124 11.45 -9.95 3.30
C ALA A 124 10.59 -10.52 4.45
N SER A 125 10.82 -10.09 5.70
CA SER A 125 10.03 -10.54 6.85
C SER A 125 8.64 -9.91 6.94
N LYS A 126 8.45 -8.68 6.43
CA LYS A 126 7.18 -7.93 6.49
C LYS A 126 6.35 -7.97 5.20
N ARG A 127 6.95 -8.38 4.08
CA ARG A 127 6.34 -8.31 2.74
C ARG A 127 4.96 -8.94 2.68
N GLN A 128 4.79 -10.14 3.23
CA GLN A 128 3.50 -10.84 3.22
C GLN A 128 2.43 -10.12 4.05
N GLU A 129 2.81 -9.57 5.20
CA GLU A 129 1.90 -8.78 6.05
C GLU A 129 1.45 -7.50 5.33
N VAL A 130 2.38 -6.77 4.73
CA VAL A 130 2.10 -5.55 3.97
C VAL A 130 1.21 -5.85 2.75
N LEU A 131 1.51 -6.91 2.00
CA LEU A 131 0.68 -7.37 0.89
C LEU A 131 -0.74 -7.72 1.33
N GLY A 132 -0.90 -8.43 2.45
CA GLY A 132 -2.21 -8.76 3.00
C GLY A 132 -3.01 -7.50 3.38
N LYS A 133 -2.37 -6.52 4.02
CA LYS A 133 -3.00 -5.22 4.35
C LYS A 133 -3.40 -4.43 3.11
N LEU A 134 -2.60 -4.44 2.04
CA LEU A 134 -2.92 -3.80 0.77
C LEU A 134 -4.09 -4.50 0.04
N GLN A 135 -4.11 -5.83 0.03
CA GLN A 135 -5.23 -6.60 -0.52
C GLN A 135 -6.52 -6.31 0.27
N TYR A 136 -6.44 -6.28 1.60
CA TYR A 136 -7.54 -5.88 2.45
C TYR A 136 -8.03 -4.47 2.08
N LEU A 137 -7.14 -3.50 1.99
CA LEU A 137 -7.48 -2.13 1.59
C LEU A 137 -8.17 -2.08 0.22
N SER A 138 -7.65 -2.82 -0.76
CA SER A 138 -8.27 -2.93 -2.09
C SER A 138 -9.69 -3.50 -2.02
N SER A 139 -9.91 -4.54 -1.20
CA SER A 139 -11.24 -5.13 -1.01
C SER A 139 -12.22 -4.14 -0.36
N GLN A 140 -11.77 -3.42 0.67
CA GLN A 140 -12.61 -2.44 1.36
C GLN A 140 -12.95 -1.25 0.45
N ARG A 141 -12.04 -0.85 -0.44
CA ARG A 141 -12.31 0.18 -1.46
C ARG A 141 -13.44 -0.23 -2.39
N LEU A 142 -13.48 -1.49 -2.84
CA LEU A 142 -14.58 -2.00 -3.67
C LEU A 142 -15.92 -1.95 -2.92
N VAL A 143 -15.93 -2.33 -1.64
CA VAL A 143 -17.12 -2.22 -0.78
C VAL A 143 -17.56 -0.77 -0.64
N LEU A 144 -16.63 0.16 -0.39
CA LEU A 144 -16.92 1.59 -0.28
C LEU A 144 -17.56 2.15 -1.55
N VAL A 145 -17.02 1.80 -2.72
CA VAL A 145 -17.56 2.20 -4.03
C VAL A 145 -18.96 1.61 -4.23
N ALA A 146 -19.18 0.34 -3.90
CA ALA A 146 -20.49 -0.29 -4.02
C ALA A 146 -21.54 0.38 -3.10
N LEU A 147 -21.18 0.67 -1.85
CA LEU A 147 -22.04 1.38 -0.90
C LEU A 147 -22.38 2.79 -1.39
N HIS A 148 -21.39 3.49 -1.94
CA HIS A 148 -21.57 4.82 -2.50
C HIS A 148 -22.52 4.81 -3.72
N ILE A 149 -22.32 3.88 -4.66
CA ILE A 149 -23.21 3.72 -5.81
C ILE A 149 -24.62 3.39 -5.35
N HIS A 150 -24.76 2.50 -4.36
CA HIS A 150 -26.07 2.14 -3.82
C HIS A 150 -26.81 3.34 -3.24
N LEU A 151 -26.14 4.16 -2.42
CA LEU A 151 -26.67 5.41 -1.87
C LEU A 151 -27.05 6.44 -2.94
N TYR A 152 -26.29 6.53 -4.03
CA TYR A 152 -26.64 7.40 -5.15
C TYR A 152 -27.86 6.89 -5.92
N SER A 153 -27.97 5.58 -6.10
CA SER A 153 -29.07 4.94 -6.83
C SER A 153 -30.42 5.04 -6.12
N THR A 154 -30.42 5.14 -4.78
CA THR A 154 -31.64 5.27 -3.97
C THR A 154 -32.24 6.68 -4.00
N GLY A 155 -31.67 7.63 -4.76
CA GLY A 155 -32.30 8.91 -5.10
C GLY A 155 -32.51 9.91 -3.95
N THR A 156 -32.09 9.58 -2.74
CA THR A 156 -32.41 10.32 -1.49
C THR A 156 -31.18 10.93 -0.81
N ALA A 157 -29.97 10.50 -1.18
CA ALA A 157 -28.73 11.09 -0.68
C ALA A 157 -28.39 12.38 -1.46
N MET A 158 -28.90 13.52 -1.01
CA MET A 158 -28.39 14.81 -1.49
C MET A 158 -26.99 15.03 -0.91
N THR A 159 -25.99 15.17 -1.79
CA THR A 159 -24.69 15.70 -1.40
C THR A 159 -24.85 17.14 -0.91
N ARG A 160 -24.09 17.49 0.12
CA ARG A 160 -24.05 18.84 0.72
C ARG A 160 -23.87 19.97 -0.31
N ASP A 161 -23.15 19.70 -1.40
CA ASP A 161 -22.90 20.64 -2.51
C ASP A 161 -24.10 20.85 -3.45
N ARG A 162 -25.13 20.00 -3.37
CA ARG A 162 -26.36 20.10 -4.20
C ARG A 162 -27.58 20.62 -3.43
N MET A 163 -27.45 20.97 -2.15
CA MET A 163 -28.56 21.56 -1.40
C MET A 163 -28.65 23.08 -1.58
N PRO A 164 -29.82 23.63 -1.96
CA PRO A 164 -30.07 25.07 -1.89
C PRO A 164 -29.82 25.58 -0.48
N ARG A 165 -29.15 26.75 -0.33
CA ARG A 165 -28.79 27.35 0.97
C ARG A 165 -29.98 27.59 1.91
N ASP A 166 -31.19 27.53 1.37
CA ASP A 166 -32.42 27.86 2.08
C ASP A 166 -32.93 26.68 2.93
N LYS A 167 -32.49 25.44 2.65
CA LYS A 167 -32.91 24.24 3.41
C LYS A 167 -32.05 23.93 4.65
N TRP A 168 -31.08 24.78 4.97
CA TRP A 168 -30.14 24.56 6.08
C TRP A 168 -30.69 25.00 7.45
N ARG A 169 -31.80 25.73 7.50
CA ARG A 169 -32.27 26.43 8.71
C ARG A 169 -33.38 25.72 9.51
N CYS A 170 -33.70 24.47 9.23
CA CYS A 170 -34.87 23.82 9.87
C CYS A 170 -34.54 22.75 10.93
N SER A 171 -33.33 22.69 11.47
CA SER A 171 -32.96 21.67 12.47
C SER A 171 -32.33 22.25 13.75
N SER A 172 -32.80 23.41 14.20
CA SER A 172 -32.49 23.94 15.53
C SER A 172 -33.74 24.42 16.23
N LEU A 173 -34.61 23.48 16.62
CA LEU A 173 -35.61 23.63 17.68
C LEU A 173 -35.77 22.28 18.38
#